data_AF-A0A061QWE0-F1
#
_entry.id   AF-A0A061QWE0-F1
#
_cell.length_a   1.000
_cell.length_b   1.000
_cell.length_c   1.000
_cell.angle_alpha   90.00
_cell.angle_beta   90.00
_cell.angle_gamma   90.00
#
_symmetry.space_group_name_H-M   'P 1'
#
loop_
_entity.id
_entity.type
_entity.pdbx_description
1 polymer ?
#
loop_
_entity_poly.entity_id
_entity_poly.type
_entity_poly.pdbx_seq_one_letter_code
_entity_poly.pdbx_strand_id
1 'polypeptide(L)'
;MAVYFNNKISVEGPQEHAWSQAAGHPPQVAVPFGNNAVGVYTEEGQPLDPSKEATVRNIRVSPASKVAWHPDLPLLVIGWKDGGISFWNAVEHRLNEDSKTHRSKVVQLLWSDDGNCLLTADEGGKLGVWKIDVGMQPLNLVSYTSDNPISCMVFGRPSADTEGEEGSYVFYYAVKDGDRVQIFMGDDCGHKSSLYGIEGDLLALYAFPRKQQLEPSPPLATSSSTQGTMPASGRSISRASSPAPPGMDRPRSRFASRRSST
;
A
#
# COMPACT_ATOMS: atom_id res chain seq x y z
N MET A 1 -20.80 18.25 2.51
CA MET A 1 -20.26 19.61 2.36
C MET A 1 -18.92 19.43 1.68
N ALA A 2 -18.79 19.74 0.38
CA ALA A 2 -17.52 19.62 -0.31
C ALA A 2 -16.70 20.86 0.01
N VAL A 3 -15.60 20.69 0.73
CA VAL A 3 -14.65 21.78 1.00
C VAL A 3 -13.73 21.84 -0.22
N TYR A 4 -13.71 22.98 -0.91
CA TYR A 4 -12.90 23.21 -2.10
C TYR A 4 -11.76 24.16 -1.72
N PHE A 5 -10.52 23.68 -1.79
CA PHE A 5 -9.33 24.51 -1.59
C PHE A 5 -8.80 24.98 -2.94
N ASN A 6 -8.40 26.26 -3.03
CA ASN A 6 -8.03 26.92 -4.29
C ASN A 6 -6.51 26.90 -4.56
N ASN A 7 -5.79 25.95 -3.97
CA ASN A 7 -4.34 25.82 -4.15
C ASN A 7 -4.04 24.99 -5.39
N LYS A 8 -3.24 25.56 -6.30
CA LYS A 8 -2.79 24.89 -7.53
C LYS A 8 -1.31 24.59 -7.41
N ILE A 9 -0.95 23.31 -7.49
CA ILE A 9 0.44 22.85 -7.58
C ILE A 9 0.73 22.60 -9.06
N SER A 10 1.62 23.39 -9.65
CA SER A 10 2.04 23.21 -11.04
C SER A 10 3.04 22.06 -11.14
N VAL A 11 2.68 21.00 -11.87
CA VAL A 11 3.52 19.84 -12.12
C VAL A 11 3.81 19.68 -13.61
N GLU A 12 5.06 19.31 -13.93
CA GLU A 12 5.47 18.99 -15.29
C GLU A 12 5.27 17.51 -15.59
N GLY A 13 4.15 17.18 -16.24
CA GLY A 13 3.87 15.85 -16.80
C GLY A 13 3.08 14.90 -15.88
N PRO A 14 2.76 13.68 -16.37
CA PRO A 14 2.10 12.64 -15.57
C PRO A 14 3.10 12.09 -14.56
N GLN A 15 3.17 12.76 -13.41
CA GLN A 15 4.03 12.36 -12.30
C GLN A 15 3.22 11.51 -11.32
N GLU A 16 3.80 10.40 -10.87
CA GLU A 16 3.21 9.61 -9.79
C GLU A 16 3.20 10.44 -8.52
N HIS A 17 2.02 10.63 -7.94
CA HIS A 17 1.84 11.30 -6.66
C HIS A 17 1.35 10.27 -5.65
N ALA A 18 1.73 10.45 -4.39
CA ALA A 18 1.33 9.53 -3.32
C ALA A 18 0.84 10.33 -2.11
N TRP A 19 -0.19 9.80 -1.45
CA TRP A 19 -0.74 10.35 -0.21
C TRP A 19 -0.22 9.56 0.99
N SER A 20 0.14 10.26 2.06
CA SER A 20 0.46 9.63 3.32
C SER A 20 -0.81 9.08 3.96
N GLN A 21 -0.67 7.93 4.64
CA GLN A 21 -1.76 7.26 5.35
C GLN A 21 -1.50 7.21 6.86
N ALA A 22 -0.48 7.93 7.33
CA ALA A 22 -0.02 7.88 8.71
C ALA A 22 -1.08 8.38 9.70
N ALA A 23 -1.56 7.47 10.55
CA ALA A 23 -2.54 7.78 11.58
C ALA A 23 -1.99 8.82 12.58
N GLY A 24 -2.81 9.81 12.93
CA GLY A 24 -2.41 10.86 13.87
C GLY A 24 -1.58 12.00 13.27
N HIS A 25 -1.27 11.93 11.97
CA HIS A 25 -0.69 13.04 11.21
C HIS A 25 -1.69 13.54 10.16
N PRO A 26 -1.72 14.85 9.87
CA PRO A 26 -2.53 15.35 8.76
C PRO A 26 -2.07 14.68 7.46
N PRO A 27 -2.98 14.32 6.55
CA PRO A 27 -2.62 13.69 5.29
C PRO A 27 -1.74 14.64 4.47
N GLN A 28 -0.69 14.07 3.89
CA GLN A 28 0.32 14.78 3.12
C GLN A 28 0.39 14.18 1.72
N VAL A 29 0.60 15.01 0.71
CA VAL A 29 0.80 14.56 -0.67
C VAL A 29 2.23 14.83 -1.08
N ALA A 30 2.89 13.80 -1.61
CA ALA A 30 4.20 13.89 -2.24
C ALA A 30 4.01 14.06 -3.75
N VAL A 31 4.65 15.09 -4.29
CA VAL A 31 4.51 15.52 -5.68
C VAL A 31 5.91 15.64 -6.29
N PRO A 32 6.31 14.71 -7.17
CA PRO A 32 7.58 14.81 -7.85
C PRO A 32 7.56 15.87 -8.94
N PHE A 33 8.65 16.61 -9.05
CA PHE A 33 8.86 17.59 -10.10
C PHE A 33 9.76 17.04 -11.20
N GLY A 34 9.80 17.70 -12.37
CA GLY A 34 10.68 17.34 -13.48
C GLY A 34 12.17 17.54 -13.22
N ASN A 35 12.53 18.07 -12.04
CA ASN A 35 13.89 18.29 -11.56
C ASN A 35 14.22 17.29 -10.43
N ASN A 36 15.26 17.55 -9.64
CA ASN A 36 15.70 16.68 -8.54
C ASN A 36 14.92 16.87 -7.22
N ALA A 37 13.68 17.33 -7.29
CA ALA A 37 12.89 17.64 -6.10
C ALA A 37 11.54 16.92 -6.09
N VAL A 38 11.10 16.60 -4.88
CA VAL A 38 9.74 16.14 -4.56
C VAL A 38 9.17 17.10 -3.54
N GLY A 39 8.10 17.81 -3.88
CA GLY A 39 7.38 18.68 -2.95
C GLY A 39 6.45 17.87 -2.07
N VAL A 40 6.35 18.24 -0.79
CA VAL A 40 5.44 17.63 0.17
C VAL A 40 4.44 18.70 0.65
N TYR A 41 3.16 18.43 0.44
CA TYR A 41 2.09 19.38 0.73
C TYR A 41 1.09 18.78 1.71
N THR A 42 0.41 19.63 2.48
CA THR A 42 -0.75 19.23 3.29
C THR A 42 -1.97 18.95 2.40
N GLU A 43 -3.04 18.42 2.98
CA GLU A 43 -4.31 18.21 2.28
C GLU A 43 -4.93 19.49 1.69
N GLU A 44 -4.64 20.64 2.28
CA GLU A 44 -5.06 21.94 1.75
C GLU A 44 -4.16 22.42 0.60
N GLY A 45 -3.08 21.71 0.28
CA GLY A 45 -2.10 22.07 -0.76
C GLY A 45 -1.07 23.10 -0.30
N GLN A 46 -0.89 23.29 1.01
CA GLN A 46 0.17 24.16 1.56
C GLN A 46 1.48 23.38 1.67
N PRO A 47 2.65 24.00 1.42
CA PRO A 47 3.94 23.34 1.61
C PRO A 47 4.15 23.01 3.10
N LEU A 48 4.56 21.77 3.40
CA LEU A 48 4.78 21.32 4.79
C LEU A 48 5.87 22.14 5.52
N ASP A 49 6.95 22.51 4.82
CA ASP A 49 7.97 23.45 5.30
C ASP A 49 8.06 24.66 4.37
N PRO A 50 7.34 25.76 4.66
CA PRO A 50 7.35 26.97 3.84
C PRO A 50 8.74 27.61 3.70
N SER A 51 9.67 27.34 4.61
CA SER A 51 11.01 27.92 4.60
C SER A 51 11.98 27.19 3.65
N LYS A 52 11.68 25.93 3.31
CA LYS A 52 12.46 25.07 2.38
C LYS A 52 11.66 24.64 1.14
N GLU A 53 10.61 25.39 0.81
CA GLU A 53 9.64 25.05 -0.25
C GLU A 53 8.98 23.66 -0.06
N ALA A 54 9.08 23.07 1.13
CA ALA A 54 8.68 21.70 1.44
C ALA A 54 9.23 20.64 0.47
N THR A 55 10.43 20.88 -0.07
CA THR A 55 11.02 19.99 -1.07
C THR A 55 12.02 19.01 -0.44
N VAL A 56 11.85 17.73 -0.73
CA VAL A 56 12.88 16.71 -0.57
C VAL A 56 13.69 16.70 -1.86
N ARG A 57 15.00 16.94 -1.76
CA ARG A 57 15.88 17.04 -2.94
C ARG A 57 16.90 15.91 -2.95
N ASN A 58 17.09 15.29 -4.10
CA ASN A 58 18.21 14.38 -4.35
C ASN A 58 19.51 15.19 -4.38
N ILE A 59 20.57 14.67 -3.77
CA ILE A 59 21.93 15.24 -3.87
C ILE A 59 22.36 15.42 -5.35
N ARG A 60 21.95 14.49 -6.22
CA ARG A 60 22.22 14.50 -7.66
C ARG A 60 21.07 15.11 -8.45
N VAL A 61 21.39 15.68 -9.60
CA VAL A 61 20.39 16.29 -10.49
C VAL A 61 19.69 15.18 -11.30
N SER A 62 18.77 14.48 -10.66
CA SER A 62 18.00 13.39 -11.27
C SER A 62 16.55 13.44 -10.81
N PRO A 63 15.57 13.35 -11.73
CA PRO A 63 14.17 13.39 -11.35
C PRO A 63 13.73 12.11 -10.66
N ALA A 64 12.73 12.26 -9.79
CA ALA A 64 12.08 11.12 -9.15
C ALA A 64 11.38 10.27 -10.22
N SER A 65 11.54 8.96 -10.12
CA SER A 65 10.87 7.98 -10.98
C SER A 65 9.73 7.28 -10.27
N LYS A 66 9.82 7.13 -8.94
CA LYS A 66 8.81 6.53 -8.06
C LYS A 66 8.76 7.25 -6.73
N VAL A 67 7.57 7.33 -6.15
CA VAL A 67 7.35 7.83 -4.78
C VAL A 67 6.36 6.91 -4.07
N ALA A 68 6.62 6.61 -2.81
CA ALA A 68 5.73 5.79 -1.98
C ALA A 68 5.81 6.23 -0.52
N TRP A 69 4.66 6.50 0.08
CA TRP A 69 4.57 6.67 1.54
C TRP A 69 4.55 5.31 2.21
N HIS A 70 5.13 5.23 3.40
CA HIS A 70 4.92 4.12 4.31
C HIS A 70 3.43 4.00 4.66
N PRO A 71 2.88 2.79 4.84
CA PRO A 71 1.46 2.58 5.14
C PRO A 71 0.99 3.33 6.40
N ASP A 72 1.74 3.24 7.50
CA ASP A 72 1.30 3.80 8.79
C ASP A 72 2.16 4.96 9.34
N LEU A 73 3.38 5.15 8.86
CA LEU A 73 4.35 6.10 9.41
C LEU A 73 4.51 7.30 8.47
N PRO A 74 4.86 8.50 9.00
CA PRO A 74 5.14 9.69 8.22
C PRO A 74 6.52 9.62 7.54
N LEU A 75 6.75 8.55 6.79
CA LEU A 75 7.97 8.23 6.07
C LEU A 75 7.67 8.17 4.57
N LEU A 76 8.36 8.99 3.79
CA LEU A 76 8.31 8.99 2.32
C LEU A 76 9.55 8.32 1.75
N VAL A 77 9.36 7.47 0.77
CA VAL A 77 10.44 6.87 -0.02
C VAL A 77 10.36 7.39 -1.44
N ILE A 78 11.51 7.78 -1.97
CA ILE A 78 11.67 8.32 -3.31
C ILE A 78 12.72 7.48 -4.02
N GLY A 79 12.33 6.90 -5.15
CA GLY A 79 13.24 6.27 -6.10
C GLY A 79 13.56 7.25 -7.22
N TRP A 80 14.83 7.36 -7.58
CA TRP A 80 15.29 8.33 -8.57
C TRP A 80 15.72 7.65 -9.88
N LYS A 81 15.74 8.42 -10.98
CA LYS A 81 16.19 7.90 -12.29
C LYS A 81 17.67 7.52 -12.36
N ASP A 82 18.47 7.98 -11.40
CA ASP A 82 19.90 7.67 -11.33
C ASP A 82 20.22 6.49 -10.40
N GLY A 83 19.19 5.83 -9.85
CA GLY A 83 19.34 4.72 -8.90
C GLY A 83 19.53 5.15 -7.45
N GLY A 84 19.51 6.45 -7.15
CA GLY A 84 19.37 6.86 -5.75
C GLY A 84 18.06 6.36 -5.15
N ILE A 85 18.07 6.12 -3.84
CA ILE A 85 16.86 6.04 -3.02
C ILE A 85 17.00 7.03 -1.87
N SER A 86 15.97 7.83 -1.65
CA SER A 86 15.89 8.72 -0.49
C SER A 86 14.72 8.33 0.41
N PHE A 87 14.99 8.28 1.70
CA PHE A 87 14.04 8.04 2.78
C PHE A 87 13.90 9.32 3.57
N TRP A 88 12.71 9.90 3.59
CA TRP A 88 12.44 11.17 4.25
C TRP A 88 11.43 11.01 5.37
N ASN A 89 11.89 11.27 6.58
CA ASN A 89 11.06 11.32 7.78
C ASN A 89 10.44 12.72 7.90
N ALA A 90 9.13 12.80 7.79
CA ALA A 90 8.39 14.06 7.80
C ALA A 90 8.28 14.70 9.19
N VAL A 91 8.52 13.95 10.27
CA VAL A 91 8.46 14.44 11.66
C VAL A 91 9.77 15.10 12.05
N GLU A 92 10.88 14.42 11.79
CA GLU A 92 12.22 14.93 12.12
C GLU A 92 12.81 15.81 11.01
N HIS A 93 12.12 15.89 9.86
CA HIS A 93 12.62 16.48 8.61
C HIS A 93 14.01 15.93 8.22
N ARG A 94 14.21 14.65 8.49
CA ARG A 94 15.48 13.95 8.28
C ARG A 94 15.45 13.22 6.95
N LEU A 95 16.53 13.39 6.17
CA LEU A 95 16.73 12.72 4.89
C LEU A 95 17.87 11.72 5.02
N ASN A 96 17.60 10.46 4.70
CA ASN A 96 18.60 9.42 4.55
C ASN A 96 18.64 9.00 3.08
N GLU A 97 19.83 8.90 2.49
CA GLU A 97 19.97 8.51 1.09
C GLU A 97 20.88 7.28 0.95
N ASP A 98 20.47 6.36 0.08
CA ASP A 98 21.33 5.31 -0.45
C ASP A 98 21.56 5.51 -1.94
N SER A 99 22.82 5.45 -2.35
CA SER A 99 23.22 5.54 -3.76
C SER A 99 24.09 4.35 -4.19
N LYS A 100 24.03 3.24 -3.44
CA LYS A 100 24.93 2.09 -3.60
C LYS A 100 24.20 0.85 -4.10
N THR A 101 22.94 0.67 -3.69
CA THR A 101 22.16 -0.53 -3.98
C THR A 101 21.77 -0.61 -5.45
N HIS A 102 21.13 0.44 -5.96
CA HIS A 102 20.71 0.54 -7.35
C HIS A 102 21.68 1.38 -8.17
N ARG A 103 21.84 0.99 -9.43
CA ARG A 103 22.73 1.67 -10.39
C ARG A 103 21.99 2.17 -11.61
N SER A 104 20.69 1.93 -11.67
CA SER A 104 19.81 2.33 -12.76
C SER A 104 18.52 2.89 -12.17
N LYS A 105 17.68 3.46 -13.03
CA LYS A 105 16.41 4.07 -12.64
C LYS A 105 15.58 3.11 -11.78
N VAL A 106 15.18 3.59 -10.61
CA VAL A 106 14.27 2.84 -9.72
C VAL A 106 12.89 2.78 -10.37
N VAL A 107 12.34 1.59 -10.53
CA VAL A 107 11.06 1.35 -11.22
C VAL A 107 9.99 0.77 -10.32
N GLN A 108 10.34 0.24 -9.15
CA GLN A 108 9.35 -0.25 -8.20
C GLN A 108 9.74 0.08 -6.77
N LEU A 109 8.72 0.42 -5.98
CA LEU A 109 8.76 0.57 -4.53
C LEU A 109 7.52 -0.17 -4.00
N LEU A 110 7.71 -1.15 -3.11
CA LEU A 110 6.61 -1.94 -2.56
C LEU A 110 6.82 -2.13 -1.06
N TRP A 111 5.88 -1.65 -0.26
CA TRP A 111 5.84 -1.88 1.18
C TRP A 111 5.19 -3.22 1.50
N SER A 112 5.63 -3.85 2.59
CA SER A 112 4.88 -4.91 3.25
C SER A 112 3.64 -4.31 3.92
N ASP A 113 2.59 -5.11 4.08
CA ASP A 113 1.33 -4.65 4.68
C ASP A 113 1.51 -4.09 6.10
N ASP A 114 2.52 -4.57 6.83
CA ASP A 114 2.86 -4.11 8.17
C ASP A 114 3.89 -2.95 8.19
N GLY A 115 4.38 -2.51 7.02
CA GLY A 115 5.32 -1.40 6.87
C GLY A 115 6.77 -1.66 7.30
N ASN A 116 7.06 -2.83 7.88
CA ASN A 116 8.40 -3.12 8.40
C ASN A 116 9.43 -3.44 7.31
N CYS A 117 8.97 -3.84 6.13
CA CYS A 117 9.82 -4.21 5.00
C CYS A 117 9.44 -3.41 3.74
N LEU A 118 10.45 -2.99 2.98
CA LEU A 118 10.29 -2.36 1.68
C LEU A 118 11.13 -3.11 0.65
N LEU A 119 10.53 -3.41 -0.50
CA LEU A 119 11.23 -3.87 -1.69
C LEU A 119 11.41 -2.72 -2.67
N THR A 120 12.60 -2.65 -3.26
CA THR A 120 12.91 -1.70 -4.32
C THR A 120 13.51 -2.43 -5.50
N ALA A 121 13.20 -2.03 -6.72
CA ALA A 121 13.80 -2.61 -7.92
C ALA A 121 14.20 -1.54 -8.94
N ASP A 122 15.30 -1.76 -9.65
CA ASP A 122 15.74 -0.92 -10.76
C ASP A 122 15.61 -1.59 -12.14
N GLU A 123 15.71 -0.78 -13.20
CA GLU A 123 15.68 -1.24 -14.60
C GLU A 123 16.83 -2.21 -14.93
N GLY A 124 17.89 -2.25 -14.13
CA GLY A 124 19.02 -3.15 -14.29
C GLY A 124 18.84 -4.51 -13.62
N GLY A 125 17.67 -4.81 -13.06
CA GLY A 125 17.38 -6.09 -12.42
C GLY A 125 17.94 -6.21 -10.99
N LYS A 126 18.42 -5.12 -10.39
CA LYS A 126 18.75 -5.09 -8.95
C LYS A 126 17.49 -4.96 -8.13
N LEU A 127 17.33 -5.80 -7.13
CA LEU A 127 16.30 -5.71 -6.10
C LEU A 127 16.96 -5.47 -4.75
N GLY A 128 16.50 -4.47 -4.01
CA GLY A 128 16.91 -4.18 -2.63
C GLY A 128 15.79 -4.55 -1.65
N VAL A 129 16.18 -5.14 -0.52
CA VAL A 129 15.29 -5.43 0.60
C VAL A 129 15.69 -4.55 1.78
N TRP A 130 14.74 -3.78 2.30
CA TRP A 130 14.97 -2.78 3.32
C TRP A 130 14.11 -3.05 4.54
N LYS A 131 14.71 -2.99 5.72
CA LYS A 131 14.00 -2.96 6.99
C LYS A 131 13.98 -1.53 7.51
N ILE A 132 12.84 -1.12 8.04
CA ILE A 132 12.70 0.17 8.71
C ILE A 132 12.72 -0.05 10.21
N ASP A 133 13.58 0.69 10.91
CA ASP A 133 13.63 0.64 12.37
C ASP A 133 12.60 1.57 13.03
N VAL A 134 12.52 1.52 14.35
CA VAL A 134 11.61 2.36 15.16
C VAL A 134 11.86 3.86 14.96
N GLY A 135 13.08 4.24 14.58
CA GLY A 135 13.47 5.62 14.25
C GLY A 135 13.21 6.02 12.80
N MET A 136 12.44 5.23 12.03
CA MET A 136 12.22 5.41 10.59
C MET A 136 13.53 5.42 9.77
N GLN A 137 14.58 4.74 10.26
CA GLN A 137 15.83 4.63 9.54
C GLN A 137 15.84 3.37 8.67
N PRO A 138 16.26 3.48 7.39
CA PRO A 138 16.36 2.34 6.50
C PRO A 138 17.64 1.55 6.78
N LEU A 139 17.51 0.23 6.78
CA LEU A 139 18.61 -0.73 6.77
C LEU A 139 18.45 -1.64 5.56
N ASN A 140 19.43 -1.63 4.65
CA ASN A 140 19.48 -2.62 3.57
C ASN A 140 19.86 -3.98 4.16
N LEU A 141 18.94 -4.95 4.10
CA LEU A 141 19.17 -6.30 4.62
C LEU A 141 19.92 -7.16 3.60
N VAL A 142 19.39 -7.19 2.37
CA VAL A 142 19.95 -7.97 1.28
C VAL A 142 19.62 -7.32 -0.05
N SER A 143 20.43 -7.61 -1.06
CA SER A 143 20.15 -7.26 -2.45
C SER A 143 20.27 -8.47 -3.35
N TYR A 144 19.36 -8.55 -4.31
CA TYR A 144 19.35 -9.57 -5.34
C TYR A 144 19.73 -8.93 -6.67
N THR A 145 20.40 -9.71 -7.51
CA THR A 145 20.72 -9.31 -8.88
C THR A 145 20.11 -10.33 -9.83
N SER A 146 19.42 -9.83 -10.85
CA SER A 146 18.88 -10.59 -11.96
C SER A 146 19.44 -9.99 -13.25
N ASP A 147 19.61 -10.79 -14.29
CA ASP A 147 20.20 -10.32 -15.56
C ASP A 147 19.26 -9.43 -16.37
N ASN A 148 17.97 -9.47 -16.04
CA ASN A 148 16.90 -8.80 -16.74
C ASN A 148 16.05 -7.93 -15.79
N PRO A 149 15.31 -6.94 -16.32
CA PRO A 149 14.47 -6.06 -15.51
C PRO A 149 13.37 -6.81 -14.75
N ILE A 150 13.09 -6.35 -13.54
CA ILE A 150 12.00 -6.86 -12.71
C ILE A 150 10.71 -6.16 -13.11
N SER A 151 9.74 -6.93 -13.61
CA SER A 151 8.48 -6.40 -14.14
C SER A 151 7.42 -6.22 -13.05
N CYS A 152 7.41 -7.09 -12.04
CA CYS A 152 6.46 -7.06 -10.92
C CYS A 152 7.07 -7.64 -9.65
N MET A 153 6.60 -7.17 -8.49
CA MET A 153 6.92 -7.73 -7.17
C MET A 153 5.64 -7.83 -6.33
N VAL A 154 5.58 -8.80 -5.43
CA VAL A 154 4.51 -8.93 -4.44
C VAL A 154 5.04 -9.56 -3.16
N PHE A 155 4.60 -9.08 -2.01
CA PHE A 155 4.86 -9.77 -0.75
C PHE A 155 4.02 -11.04 -0.66
N GLY A 156 4.66 -12.13 -0.27
CA GLY A 156 4.05 -13.41 0.02
C GLY A 156 3.89 -13.64 1.51
N ARG A 157 3.36 -14.81 1.85
CA ARG A 157 3.52 -15.37 3.19
C ARG A 157 4.45 -16.57 3.10
N PRO A 158 5.32 -16.78 4.12
CA PRO A 158 6.07 -18.02 4.21
C PRO A 158 5.07 -19.19 4.21
N SER A 159 5.33 -20.14 3.33
CA SER A 159 4.68 -21.45 3.34
C SER A 159 5.49 -22.37 4.25
N ALA A 160 4.93 -23.53 4.63
CA ALA A 160 5.70 -24.54 5.37
C ALA A 160 6.97 -25.00 4.63
N ASP A 161 7.00 -24.80 3.30
CA ASP A 161 8.09 -25.18 2.41
C ASP A 161 9.06 -24.01 2.13
N THR A 162 8.92 -22.85 2.78
CA THR A 162 9.83 -21.73 2.57
C THR A 162 11.07 -21.89 3.43
N GLU A 163 12.26 -21.87 2.81
CA GLU A 163 13.56 -22.05 3.46
C GLU A 163 14.03 -20.83 4.31
N GLY A 164 13.10 -20.04 4.84
CA GLY A 164 13.39 -18.85 5.65
C GLY A 164 13.42 -19.12 7.15
N GLU A 165 14.03 -18.21 7.90
CA GLU A 165 13.92 -18.22 9.37
C GLU A 165 12.48 -17.90 9.80
N GLU A 166 12.08 -18.35 10.99
CA GLU A 166 10.76 -18.04 11.53
C GLU A 166 10.62 -16.52 11.68
N GLY A 167 9.69 -15.92 10.93
CA GLY A 167 9.46 -14.47 10.91
C GLY A 167 10.07 -13.71 9.74
N SER A 168 10.74 -14.40 8.81
CA SER A 168 11.25 -13.80 7.57
C SER A 168 10.14 -13.31 6.64
N TYR A 169 10.40 -12.20 5.95
CA TYR A 169 9.54 -11.73 4.87
C TYR A 169 9.84 -12.51 3.60
N VAL A 170 8.81 -13.09 3.01
CA VAL A 170 8.89 -13.77 1.72
C VAL A 170 8.24 -12.88 0.67
N PHE A 171 8.85 -12.81 -0.50
CA PHE A 171 8.30 -12.07 -1.62
C PHE A 171 8.54 -12.81 -2.93
N TYR A 172 7.73 -12.47 -3.91
CA TYR A 172 7.80 -13.02 -5.25
C TYR A 172 8.07 -11.89 -6.23
N TYR A 173 8.94 -12.15 -7.19
CA TYR A 173 9.26 -11.16 -8.20
C TYR A 173 9.39 -11.82 -9.58
N ALA A 174 8.91 -11.10 -10.58
CA ALA A 174 8.88 -11.54 -11.96
C ALA A 174 9.98 -10.84 -12.75
N VAL A 175 10.75 -11.62 -13.49
CA VAL A 175 11.83 -11.16 -14.36
C VAL A 175 11.45 -11.49 -15.80
N LYS A 176 11.40 -10.48 -16.67
CA LYS A 176 11.06 -10.67 -18.08
C LYS A 176 12.31 -10.99 -18.88
N ASP A 177 12.32 -12.15 -19.54
CA ASP A 177 13.39 -12.61 -20.41
C ASP A 177 12.84 -12.87 -21.82
N GLY A 178 12.94 -11.87 -22.70
CA GLY A 178 12.32 -11.89 -24.02
C GLY A 178 10.79 -12.05 -23.92
N ASP A 179 10.27 -13.10 -24.56
CA ASP A 179 8.85 -13.48 -24.56
C ASP A 179 8.49 -14.43 -23.41
N ARG A 180 9.36 -14.56 -22.40
CA ARG A 180 9.09 -15.37 -21.20
C ARG A 180 9.19 -14.53 -19.96
N VAL A 181 8.44 -14.92 -18.93
CA VAL A 181 8.54 -14.34 -17.59
C VAL A 181 8.89 -15.45 -16.60
N GLN A 182 9.99 -15.27 -15.90
CA GLN A 182 10.40 -16.17 -14.82
C GLN A 182 10.03 -15.56 -13.47
N ILE A 183 9.33 -16.34 -12.65
CA ILE A 183 8.93 -15.97 -11.29
C ILE A 183 9.92 -16.59 -10.31
N PHE A 184 10.45 -15.75 -9.45
CA PHE A 184 11.33 -16.12 -8.35
C PHE A 184 10.64 -15.85 -7.02
N MET A 185 11.01 -16.64 -6.02
CA MET A 185 10.81 -16.35 -4.61
C MET A 185 12.13 -15.82 -4.05
N GLY A 186 12.05 -14.77 -3.24
CA GLY A 186 13.13 -14.28 -2.40
C GLY A 186 12.64 -14.06 -0.97
N ASP A 187 13.58 -13.89 -0.05
CA ASP A 187 13.29 -13.51 1.32
C ASP A 187 14.21 -12.38 1.81
N ASP A 188 14.08 -11.99 3.06
CA ASP A 188 14.93 -10.97 3.68
C ASP A 188 16.25 -11.53 4.25
N CYS A 189 16.47 -12.84 4.13
CA CYS A 189 17.67 -13.55 4.56
C CYS A 189 18.66 -13.82 3.42
N GLY A 190 18.25 -13.59 2.16
CA GLY A 190 19.10 -13.80 0.99
C GLY A 190 18.85 -15.11 0.25
N HIS A 191 17.84 -15.90 0.63
CA HIS A 191 17.46 -17.07 -0.14
C HIS A 191 16.74 -16.66 -1.43
N LYS A 192 16.99 -17.41 -2.50
CA LYS A 192 16.37 -17.21 -3.81
C LYS A 192 16.05 -18.55 -4.44
N SER A 193 14.81 -18.71 -4.88
CA SER A 193 14.34 -19.92 -5.59
C SER A 193 13.60 -19.55 -6.87
N SER A 194 13.87 -20.26 -7.96
CA SER A 194 13.06 -20.15 -9.18
C SER A 194 11.82 -21.03 -9.05
N LEU A 195 10.63 -20.49 -9.32
CA LEU A 195 9.38 -21.23 -9.17
C LEU A 195 8.76 -21.65 -10.50
N TYR A 196 8.43 -20.66 -11.34
CA TYR A 196 7.63 -20.88 -12.55
C TYR A 196 8.16 -20.02 -13.70
N GLY A 197 8.17 -20.61 -14.89
CA GLY A 197 8.35 -19.88 -16.14
C GLY A 197 7.01 -19.82 -16.88
N ILE A 198 6.63 -18.64 -17.34
CA ILE A 198 5.41 -18.40 -18.10
C ILE A 198 5.83 -17.91 -19.49
N GLU A 199 5.23 -18.48 -20.54
CA GLU A 199 5.37 -17.94 -21.89
C GLU A 199 4.40 -16.77 -22.10
N GLY A 200 4.89 -15.71 -22.73
CA GLY A 200 4.17 -14.45 -22.92
C GLY A 200 4.38 -13.44 -21.80
N ASP A 201 3.52 -12.44 -21.79
CA ASP A 201 3.56 -11.34 -20.82
C ASP A 201 2.82 -11.69 -19.53
N LEU A 202 3.43 -11.35 -18.39
CA LEU A 202 2.76 -11.38 -17.10
C LEU A 202 1.95 -10.09 -16.90
N LEU A 203 0.63 -10.21 -16.86
CA LEU A 203 -0.26 -9.06 -16.68
C LEU A 203 -0.31 -8.56 -15.23
N ALA A 204 -0.35 -9.49 -14.27
CA ALA A 204 -0.39 -9.16 -12.84
C ALA A 204 0.08 -10.34 -12.00
N LEU A 205 0.64 -10.03 -10.82
CA LEU A 205 1.03 -10.99 -9.81
C LEU A 205 0.35 -10.63 -8.49
N TYR A 206 -0.40 -11.57 -7.92
CA TYR A 206 -1.13 -11.38 -6.67
C TYR A 206 -0.79 -12.49 -5.68
N ALA A 207 -0.59 -12.13 -4.42
CA ALA A 207 -0.49 -13.07 -3.32
C ALA A 207 -1.77 -13.02 -2.50
N PHE A 208 -2.45 -14.17 -2.35
CA PHE A 208 -3.68 -14.27 -1.57
C PHE A 208 -3.42 -14.94 -0.22
N PRO A 209 -4.02 -14.46 0.88
CA PRO A 209 -4.08 -15.24 2.10
C PRO A 209 -4.95 -16.48 1.85
N ARG A 210 -4.45 -17.65 2.27
CA ARG A 210 -5.00 -19.02 2.04
C ARG A 210 -6.49 -19.23 2.37
N LYS A 211 -7.20 -18.25 2.94
CA LYS A 211 -8.63 -18.33 3.32
C LYS A 211 -9.62 -17.72 2.34
N GLN A 212 -9.20 -17.23 1.17
CA GLN A 212 -10.11 -16.83 0.09
C GLN A 212 -10.02 -17.76 -1.12
N GLN A 213 -9.82 -19.06 -0.89
CA GLN A 213 -10.14 -20.03 -1.92
C GLN A 213 -11.65 -19.93 -2.15
N LEU A 214 -12.04 -19.44 -3.32
CA LEU A 214 -13.44 -19.33 -3.74
C LEU A 214 -14.11 -20.68 -3.51
N GLU A 215 -14.94 -20.78 -2.48
CA GLU A 215 -15.80 -21.95 -2.27
C GLU A 215 -16.61 -22.12 -3.57
N PRO A 216 -16.54 -23.28 -4.24
CA PRO A 216 -17.39 -23.52 -5.39
C PRO A 216 -18.84 -23.35 -4.95
N SER A 217 -19.61 -22.59 -5.72
CA SER A 217 -21.03 -22.33 -5.43
C SER A 217 -21.72 -23.68 -5.18
N PRO A 218 -22.51 -23.85 -4.11
CA PRO A 218 -23.25 -25.09 -3.92
C PRO A 218 -24.14 -25.31 -5.15
N PRO A 219 -24.21 -26.53 -5.69
CA PRO A 219 -25.02 -26.79 -6.87
C PRO A 219 -26.47 -26.38 -6.59
N LEU A 220 -27.08 -25.68 -7.55
CA LEU A 220 -28.49 -25.30 -7.53
C LEU A 220 -29.31 -26.54 -7.14
N ALA A 221 -29.98 -26.48 -5.99
CA ALA A 221 -30.89 -27.52 -5.55
C ALA A 221 -31.94 -27.71 -6.65
N THR A 222 -31.88 -28.84 -7.35
CA THR A 222 -32.94 -29.26 -8.24
C THR A 222 -34.14 -29.58 -7.36
N SER A 223 -35.14 -28.69 -7.38
CA SER A 223 -36.43 -28.98 -6.76
C SER A 223 -37.08 -30.12 -7.55
N SER A 224 -36.93 -31.34 -7.04
CA SER A 224 -37.77 -32.45 -7.49
C SER A 224 -39.18 -32.16 -6.99
N SER A 225 -40.08 -31.96 -7.95
CA SER A 225 -41.50 -31.77 -7.71
C SER A 225 -42.11 -33.06 -7.16
N THR A 226 -42.20 -33.18 -5.84
CA THR A 226 -42.99 -34.25 -5.23
C THR A 226 -44.47 -33.92 -5.44
N GLN A 227 -45.11 -34.68 -6.33
CA GLN A 227 -46.55 -34.64 -6.55
C GLN A 227 -47.29 -34.82 -5.23
N GLY A 228 -48.25 -33.93 -4.99
CA GLY A 228 -49.05 -33.89 -3.80
C GLY A 228 -49.97 -35.10 -3.66
N THR A 229 -50.17 -35.50 -2.41
CA THR A 229 -51.35 -36.25 -2.00
C THR A 229 -51.81 -35.67 -0.67
N MET A 230 -52.88 -34.86 -0.72
CA MET A 230 -53.68 -34.49 0.44
C MET A 230 -54.48 -35.73 0.89
N PRO A 231 -54.76 -35.89 2.20
CA PRO A 231 -56.07 -35.45 2.64
C PRO A 231 -56.17 -34.85 4.07
N ALA A 232 -57.10 -33.90 4.15
CA ALA A 232 -58.17 -33.73 5.14
C ALA A 232 -57.88 -33.53 6.64
N SER A 233 -58.15 -32.27 7.04
CA SER A 233 -59.01 -31.83 8.15
C SER A 233 -58.60 -32.08 9.60
N GLY A 234 -58.40 -30.97 10.33
CA GLY A 234 -58.44 -30.93 11.79
C GLY A 234 -58.27 -29.50 12.31
N ARG A 235 -59.38 -28.86 12.65
CA ARG A 235 -59.49 -27.53 13.28
C ARG A 235 -58.54 -27.34 14.48
N SER A 236 -57.95 -26.15 14.61
CA SER A 236 -58.18 -25.30 15.78
C SER A 236 -57.66 -23.88 15.57
N ILE A 237 -58.52 -22.92 15.90
CA ILE A 237 -58.33 -21.48 15.91
C ILE A 237 -57.58 -21.10 17.20
N SER A 238 -56.59 -20.22 17.11
CA SER A 238 -56.35 -19.22 18.15
C SER A 238 -55.66 -17.99 17.57
N ARG A 239 -56.11 -16.85 18.08
CA ARG A 239 -56.14 -15.51 17.48
C ARG A 239 -55.21 -14.60 18.28
N ALA A 240 -54.57 -13.64 17.58
CA ALA A 240 -54.01 -12.38 18.06
C ALA A 240 -52.82 -12.49 19.07
N SER A 241 -51.87 -11.57 19.14
CA SER A 241 -51.98 -10.12 18.98
C SER A 241 -50.59 -9.51 18.77
N SER A 242 -50.44 -8.57 17.84
CA SER A 242 -49.47 -7.48 18.00
C SER A 242 -49.91 -6.56 19.13
N PRO A 243 -48.97 -5.84 19.75
CA PRO A 243 -49.06 -4.38 19.60
C PRO A 243 -47.70 -3.71 19.38
N ALA A 244 -47.73 -2.66 18.55
CA ALA A 244 -46.70 -1.63 18.44
C ALA A 244 -47.08 -0.42 19.35
N PRO A 245 -46.34 0.70 19.36
CA PRO A 245 -45.61 1.26 20.51
C PRO A 245 -46.27 2.52 21.11
N PRO A 246 -45.70 3.06 22.21
CA PRO A 246 -45.44 4.50 22.27
C PRO A 246 -44.07 4.76 22.96
N GLY A 247 -43.40 5.90 22.87
CA GLY A 247 -43.70 7.23 22.38
C GLY A 247 -42.55 8.15 22.86
N MET A 248 -42.38 9.28 22.18
CA MET A 248 -41.50 10.40 22.50
C MET A 248 -41.27 10.69 23.98
N ASP A 249 -40.04 11.06 24.33
CA ASP A 249 -39.83 12.22 25.21
C ASP A 249 -38.48 12.93 24.96
N ARG A 250 -38.58 14.23 24.62
CA ARG A 250 -37.56 15.26 24.82
C ARG A 250 -38.03 16.11 26.00
N PRO A 251 -37.11 16.64 26.82
CA PRO A 251 -37.04 18.10 26.97
C PRO A 251 -35.58 18.61 26.96
N ARG A 252 -35.25 19.64 26.16
CA ARG A 252 -35.21 21.09 26.49
C ARG A 252 -34.12 21.53 27.49
N SER A 253 -33.05 22.09 26.92
CA SER A 253 -32.42 23.41 27.17
C SER A 253 -32.46 24.07 28.57
N ARG A 254 -31.29 24.57 29.01
CA ARG A 254 -31.03 25.94 29.55
C ARG A 254 -29.50 26.16 29.55
N PHE A 255 -28.94 27.16 28.84
CA PHE A 255 -28.64 28.55 29.29
C PHE A 255 -27.79 28.60 30.58
N ALA A 256 -26.72 29.37 30.78
CA ALA A 256 -26.11 30.49 30.06
C ALA A 256 -24.72 30.83 30.68
N SER A 257 -23.87 31.53 29.90
CA SER A 257 -23.00 32.69 30.25
C SER A 257 -22.11 32.65 31.54
N ARG A 258 -20.84 33.06 31.55
CA ARG A 258 -20.26 34.41 31.30
C ARG A 258 -18.72 34.29 31.44
N ARG A 259 -17.91 34.98 30.60
CA ARG A 259 -16.99 36.12 30.93
C ARG A 259 -16.03 35.89 32.11
N SER A 260 -14.76 36.28 32.14
CA SER A 260 -13.89 37.13 31.31
C SER A 260 -12.48 37.16 31.94
N SER A 261 -11.47 37.51 31.13
CA SER A 261 -10.27 38.32 31.44
C SER A 261 -9.37 37.97 32.64
N THR A 262 -8.12 37.64 32.34
CA THR A 262 -6.94 38.52 32.51
C THR A 262 -5.84 38.06 31.56
#